data_AF-A0AA40WFQ1-F1
#
_entry.id   AF-A0AA40WFQ1-F1
#
_cell.length_a   1.000
_cell.length_b   1.000
_cell.length_c   1.000
_cell.angle_alpha   90.00
_cell.angle_beta   90.00
_cell.angle_gamma   90.00
#
_symmetry.space_group_name_H-M   'P 1'
#
loop_
_entity.id
_entity.type
_entity.pdbx_description
1 polymer ?
#
loop_
_entity_poly.entity_id
_entity_poly.type
_entity_poly.pdbx_seq_one_letter_code
_entity_poly.pdbx_strand_id
1 'polypeptide(L)'
;TVLPEAKLAREAEISYQMICMSTDYDCWREGEESVTVEMVIANLTKNAETAKKLLSELIHVIGNGDDLSLKNSTRYSIITAPEKRNPETVKKLKVLFPEYF
;
A
#
# COMPACT_ATOMS: atom_id res chain seq x y z
N THR A 1 4.08 -9.27 -1.76
CA THR A 1 3.48 -8.06 -1.13
C THR A 1 3.20 -7.06 -2.26
N VAL A 2 2.68 -5.85 -2.05
CA VAL A 2 2.07 -4.96 -3.08
C VAL A 2 0.63 -5.31 -3.45
N LEU A 3 0.39 -6.51 -3.95
CA LEU A 3 -0.96 -7.00 -4.26
C LEU A 3 -1.35 -8.06 -3.23
N PRO A 4 -2.59 -8.04 -2.69
CA PRO A 4 -3.71 -7.15 -3.04
C PRO A 4 -3.73 -5.78 -2.32
N GLU A 5 -2.74 -5.48 -1.48
CA GLU A 5 -2.69 -4.28 -0.61
C GLU A 5 -3.02 -2.96 -1.34
N ALA A 6 -2.37 -2.68 -2.47
CA ALA A 6 -2.61 -1.46 -3.24
C ALA A 6 -4.06 -1.36 -3.78
N LYS A 7 -4.69 -2.49 -4.11
CA LYS A 7 -6.09 -2.52 -4.57
C LYS A 7 -7.03 -2.23 -3.40
N LEU A 8 -6.78 -2.84 -2.25
CA LEU A 8 -7.58 -2.62 -1.05
C LEU A 8 -7.46 -1.17 -0.56
N ALA A 9 -6.27 -0.58 -0.58
CA ALA A 9 -6.07 0.83 -0.25
C ALA A 9 -6.85 1.74 -1.20
N ARG A 10 -6.85 1.44 -2.51
CA ARG A 10 -7.65 2.18 -3.48
C ARG A 10 -9.15 2.05 -3.23
N GLU A 11 -9.63 0.84 -2.98
CA GLU A 11 -11.04 0.61 -2.66
C GLU A 11 -11.45 1.45 -1.44
N ALA A 12 -10.65 1.39 -0.37
CA ALA A 12 -10.79 2.13 0.89
C ALA A 12 -10.57 3.66 0.79
N GLU A 13 -10.33 4.21 -0.40
CA GLU A 13 -10.05 5.65 -0.61
C GLU A 13 -8.82 6.17 0.15
N ILE A 14 -7.85 5.28 0.42
CA ILE A 14 -6.58 5.60 1.07
C ILE A 14 -5.52 5.86 0.01
N SER A 15 -4.90 7.04 0.05
CA SER A 15 -3.71 7.33 -0.77
C SER A 15 -2.57 6.38 -0.43
N TYR A 16 -2.09 5.67 -1.44
CA TYR A 16 -1.11 4.61 -1.29
C TYR A 16 0.11 4.90 -2.15
N GLN A 17 1.29 4.87 -1.56
CA GLN A 17 2.56 4.97 -2.26
C GLN A 17 3.51 3.89 -1.75
N MET A 18 4.07 3.12 -2.70
CA MET A 18 5.08 2.11 -2.39
C MET A 18 6.48 2.70 -2.50
N ILE A 19 7.37 2.27 -1.59
CA ILE A 19 8.80 2.53 -1.64
C ILE A 19 9.49 1.17 -1.84
N CYS A 20 9.90 0.88 -3.08
CA CYS A 20 10.63 -0.34 -3.40
C CYS A 20 12.12 -0.15 -3.12
N MET A 21 12.71 -1.04 -2.32
CA MET A 21 14.14 -1.02 -2.02
C MET A 21 14.76 -2.34 -2.48
N SER A 22 15.68 -2.25 -3.45
CA SER A 22 16.35 -3.43 -4.00
C SER A 22 17.20 -4.11 -2.93
N THR A 23 17.08 -5.43 -2.80
CA THR A 23 17.87 -6.26 -1.87
C THR A 23 18.95 -7.06 -2.57
N ASP A 24 18.72 -7.43 -3.82
CA ASP A 24 19.57 -8.28 -4.63
C ASP A 24 19.16 -8.14 -6.11
N TYR A 25 19.83 -8.88 -6.99
CA TYR A 25 19.59 -8.85 -8.44
C TYR A 25 18.70 -9.99 -8.94
N ASP A 26 17.88 -10.60 -8.08
CA ASP A 26 17.08 -11.78 -8.42
C ASP A 26 17.96 -12.87 -9.06
N CYS A 27 17.38 -13.85 -9.77
CA CYS A 27 18.13 -14.96 -10.36
C CYS A 27 18.62 -14.74 -11.80
N TRP A 28 18.32 -13.60 -12.42
CA TRP A 28 18.62 -13.38 -13.85
C TRP A 28 20.05 -12.95 -14.12
N ARG A 29 20.79 -12.47 -13.11
CA ARG A 29 22.13 -11.91 -13.30
C ARG A 29 23.20 -12.99 -13.27
N GLU A 30 23.68 -13.37 -14.45
CA GLU A 30 24.79 -14.32 -14.60
C GLU A 30 26.14 -13.66 -14.33
N GLY A 31 27.07 -14.37 -13.66
CA GLY A 31 28.46 -13.94 -13.47
C GLY A 31 28.77 -13.17 -12.16
N GLU A 32 27.77 -12.89 -11.33
CA GLU A 32 27.98 -12.48 -9.93
C GLU A 32 27.74 -13.67 -8.98
N GLU A 33 28.18 -13.54 -7.71
CA GLU A 33 27.86 -14.53 -6.68
C GLU A 33 26.33 -14.69 -6.55
N SER A 34 25.88 -15.94 -6.48
CA SER A 34 24.47 -16.28 -6.27
C SER A 34 23.90 -15.57 -5.05
N VAL A 35 22.65 -15.13 -5.12
CA VAL A 35 21.97 -14.45 -4.00
C VAL A 35 21.98 -15.35 -2.76
N THR A 36 22.69 -14.93 -1.71
CA THR A 36 22.73 -15.62 -0.42
C THR A 36 21.77 -14.99 0.59
N VAL A 37 21.33 -15.78 1.56
CA VAL A 37 20.45 -15.30 2.64
C VAL A 37 21.14 -14.21 3.46
N GLU A 38 22.43 -14.36 3.71
CA GLU A 38 23.26 -13.41 4.45
C GLU A 38 23.33 -12.06 3.74
N MET A 39 23.53 -12.05 2.42
CA MET A 39 23.55 -10.83 1.60
C MET A 39 22.18 -10.13 1.64
N VAL A 40 21.09 -10.88 1.47
CA VAL A 40 19.73 -10.33 1.52
C VAL A 40 19.43 -9.71 2.88
N ILE A 41 19.79 -10.38 3.98
CA ILE A 41 19.56 -9.85 5.34
C ILE A 41 20.38 -8.58 5.60
N ALA A 42 21.65 -8.55 5.16
CA ALA A 42 22.50 -7.38 5.30
C ALA A 42 21.91 -6.16 4.54
N ASN A 43 21.48 -6.37 3.30
CA ASN A 43 20.86 -5.32 2.49
C ASN A 43 19.50 -4.91 3.04
N LEU A 44 18.67 -5.84 3.52
CA LEU A 44 17.39 -5.54 4.18
C LEU A 44 17.58 -4.67 5.42
N THR A 45 18.60 -4.95 6.24
CA THR A 45 18.89 -4.17 7.46
C THR A 45 19.28 -2.74 7.10
N LYS A 46 20.18 -2.57 6.12
CA LYS A 46 20.59 -1.25 5.61
C LYS A 46 19.43 -0.49 4.96
N ASN A 47 18.59 -1.18 4.21
CA ASN A 47 17.39 -0.63 3.59
C ASN A 47 16.39 -0.17 4.67
N ALA A 48 16.21 -0.93 5.75
CA ALA A 48 15.32 -0.55 6.85
C ALA A 48 15.77 0.75 7.54
N GLU A 49 17.07 0.95 7.77
CA GLU A 49 17.60 2.21 8.31
C GLU A 49 17.37 3.38 7.36
N THR A 50 17.60 3.15 6.07
CA THR A 50 17.38 4.16 5.01
C THR A 50 15.90 4.53 4.89
N ALA A 51 15.01 3.54 4.96
CA ALA A 51 13.57 3.72 4.94
C ALA A 51 13.09 4.58 6.11
N LYS A 52 13.60 4.33 7.33
CA LYS A 52 13.24 5.15 8.50
C LYS A 52 13.62 6.62 8.32
N LYS A 53 14.81 6.89 7.81
CA LYS A 53 15.27 8.26 7.52
C LYS A 53 14.44 8.92 6.41
N LEU A 54 14.11 8.18 5.35
CA LEU A 54 13.25 8.68 4.29
C LEU A 54 11.85 9.02 4.83
N LEU A 55 11.26 8.14 5.63
CA LEU A 55 9.93 8.34 6.20
C LEU A 55 9.89 9.53 7.16
N SER A 56 10.93 9.75 7.99
CA SER A 56 10.97 10.91 8.88
C SER A 56 10.92 12.22 8.10
N GLU A 57 11.68 12.34 7.01
CA GLU A 57 11.66 13.53 6.15
C GLU A 57 10.35 13.65 5.37
N LEU A 58 9.86 12.54 4.81
CA LEU A 58 8.67 12.54 3.95
C LEU A 58 7.39 12.92 4.70
N ILE A 59 7.25 12.49 5.96
CA ILE A 59 6.08 12.84 6.79
C ILE A 59 5.99 14.36 6.98
N HIS A 60 7.12 15.05 7.14
CA HIS A 60 7.13 16.51 7.26
C HIS A 60 6.73 17.21 5.94
N VAL A 61 7.15 16.68 4.80
CA VAL A 61 6.76 17.22 3.48
C VAL A 61 5.27 17.01 3.22
N ILE A 62 4.77 15.78 3.45
CA ILE A 62 3.36 15.44 3.23
C ILE A 62 2.44 16.19 4.20
N GLY A 63 2.82 16.28 5.48
CA GLY A 63 2.01 16.94 6.51
C GLY A 63 1.84 18.45 6.30
N ASN A 64 2.68 19.08 5.47
CA ASN A 64 2.59 20.48 5.10
C ASN A 64 1.96 20.70 3.71
N GLY A 65 1.60 19.62 3.00
CA GLY A 65 1.09 19.65 1.64
C GLY A 65 -0.44 19.68 1.54
N ASP A 66 -0.93 19.56 0.30
CA ASP A 66 -2.36 19.54 -0.04
C ASP A 66 -3.10 18.32 0.54
N ASP A 67 -4.44 18.39 0.51
CA ASP A 67 -5.29 17.24 0.82
C ASP A 67 -5.04 16.09 -0.19
N LEU A 68 -4.36 15.05 0.28
CA LEU A 68 -4.10 13.83 -0.49
C LEU A 68 -5.24 12.81 -0.37
N SER A 69 -6.40 13.17 0.18
CA SER A 69 -7.53 12.27 0.29
C SER A 69 -8.06 11.83 -1.07
N LEU A 70 -8.38 10.54 -1.20
CA LEU A 70 -9.10 10.00 -2.35
C LEU A 70 -10.61 9.93 -2.10
N LYS A 71 -11.13 10.76 -1.17
CA LYS A 71 -12.54 10.78 -0.78
C LYS A 71 -13.43 10.89 -2.02
N ASN A 72 -14.48 10.08 -2.07
CA ASN A 72 -15.42 9.99 -3.18
C ASN A 72 -14.90 9.29 -4.45
N SER A 73 -13.66 8.80 -4.49
CA SER A 73 -13.13 8.10 -5.68
C SER A 73 -13.81 6.75 -5.95
N THR A 74 -14.38 6.11 -4.93
CA THR A 74 -15.10 4.82 -5.02
C THR A 74 -16.61 5.00 -5.28
N ARG A 75 -17.11 6.23 -5.38
CA ARG A 75 -18.57 6.54 -5.45
C ARG A 75 -19.35 5.81 -6.55
N TYR A 76 -18.71 5.50 -7.67
CA TYR A 76 -19.32 4.80 -8.81
C TYR A 76 -18.86 3.35 -8.96
N SER A 77 -18.02 2.86 -8.05
CA SER A 77 -17.49 1.50 -8.08
C SER A 77 -18.46 0.50 -7.44
N ILE A 78 -19.41 0.97 -6.62
CA ILE A 78 -20.43 0.12 -5.98
C ILE A 78 -21.65 0.01 -6.90
N ILE A 79 -21.72 -1.08 -7.65
CA ILE A 79 -22.79 -1.34 -8.62
C ILE A 79 -23.99 -2.10 -8.04
N THR A 80 -23.84 -2.73 -6.87
CA THR A 80 -24.92 -3.52 -6.26
C THR A 80 -26.04 -2.61 -5.78
N ALA A 81 -27.24 -2.81 -6.33
CA ALA A 81 -28.43 -2.04 -5.99
C ALA A 81 -28.74 -2.14 -4.48
N PRO A 82 -29.06 -1.02 -3.78
CA PRO A 82 -29.23 -0.98 -2.33
C PRO A 82 -30.16 -2.06 -1.77
N GLU A 83 -31.28 -2.32 -2.45
CA GLU A 83 -32.31 -3.29 -2.08
C GLU A 83 -31.87 -4.76 -2.19
N LYS A 84 -30.77 -5.03 -2.91
CA LYS A 84 -30.21 -6.38 -3.09
C LYS A 84 -29.00 -6.66 -2.20
N ARG A 85 -28.59 -5.71 -1.36
CA ARG A 85 -27.41 -5.86 -0.50
C ARG A 85 -27.76 -6.72 0.72
N ASN A 86 -26.92 -7.70 1.02
CA ASN A 86 -27.06 -8.51 2.24
C ASN A 86 -26.79 -7.64 3.49
N PRO A 87 -27.70 -7.57 4.48
CA PRO A 87 -27.53 -6.75 5.68
C PRO A 87 -26.25 -7.03 6.48
N GLU A 88 -25.85 -8.30 6.59
CA GLU A 88 -24.64 -8.70 7.33
C GLU A 88 -23.37 -8.24 6.61
N THR A 89 -23.37 -8.27 5.28
CA THR A 89 -22.24 -7.77 4.47
C THR A 89 -22.14 -6.25 4.56
N VAL A 90 -23.28 -5.55 4.49
CA VAL A 90 -23.35 -4.08 4.67
C VAL A 90 -22.76 -3.67 6.01
N LYS A 91 -23.12 -4.35 7.10
CA LYS A 91 -22.58 -4.08 8.44
C LYS A 91 -21.05 -4.21 8.50
N LYS A 92 -20.47 -5.20 7.82
CA LYS A 92 -19.00 -5.38 7.74
C LYS A 92 -18.35 -4.25 6.93
N LEU A 93 -18.92 -3.91 5.78
CA LEU A 93 -18.36 -2.92 4.85
C LEU A 93 -18.51 -1.49 5.36
N LYS A 94 -19.55 -1.19 6.15
CA LYS A 94 -19.79 0.14 6.73
C LYS A 94 -18.62 0.64 7.58
N VAL A 95 -17.83 -0.25 8.17
CA VAL A 95 -16.60 0.11 8.92
C VAL A 95 -15.56 0.77 8.00
N LEU A 96 -15.44 0.28 6.76
CA LEU A 96 -14.50 0.80 5.77
C LEU A 96 -15.12 1.93 4.92
N PHE A 97 -16.43 1.92 4.77
CA PHE A 97 -17.19 2.72 3.80
C PHE A 97 -18.46 3.34 4.43
N PRO A 98 -18.33 4.17 5.48
CA PRO A 98 -19.47 4.65 6.25
C PRO A 98 -20.45 5.51 5.43
N GLU A 99 -19.94 6.22 4.42
CA GLU A 99 -20.75 7.10 3.56
C GLU A 99 -21.51 6.34 2.45
N TYR A 100 -21.18 5.07 2.21
CA TYR A 100 -21.73 4.29 1.08
C TYR A 100 -22.67 3.14 1.49
N PHE A 101 -22.62 2.72 2.75
CA PHE A 101 -23.32 1.56 3.31
C PHE A 101 -23.99 1.88 4.66
#